data_AF-A0A2T7AUV1-F1
#
_entry.id   AF-A0A2T7AUV1-F1
#
_cell.length_a   1.000
_cell.length_b   1.000
_cell.length_c   1.000
_cell.angle_alpha   90.00
_cell.angle_beta   90.00
_cell.angle_gamma   90.00
#
_symmetry.space_group_name_H-M   'P 1'
#
loop_
_entity.id
_entity.type
_entity.pdbx_description
1 polymer ?
#
loop_
_entity_poly.entity_id
_entity_poly.type
_entity_poly.pdbx_seq_one_letter_code
_entity_poly.pdbx_strand_id
1 'polypeptide(L)'
;MHYNRFRYYDPDAGRFISQDPIGLAGGINLYQYAPNPLVWVDPLGLASRSWLAKALANGHVIPAGMTNPHGHHIVFKGQYQGTSLAPHLSRSKAILKRYGIDPVNDPANLMIANNGEGVHTEKNAKKVADALVKADKEIKEISKCKKLTGSDRTNLLKQKLQEIGHDVFGGYR
;
A
#
# COMPACT_ATOMS: atom_id res chain seq x y z
N MET A 1 4.31 -28.49 26.52
CA MET A 1 2.90 -28.10 26.26
C MET A 1 2.83 -26.59 26.15
N HIS A 2 2.42 -26.04 25.01
CA HIS A 2 2.25 -24.60 24.83
C HIS A 2 0.77 -24.27 24.73
N TYR A 3 0.30 -23.39 25.61
CA TYR A 3 -1.09 -22.97 25.68
C TYR A 3 -1.30 -21.77 24.74
N ASN A 4 -2.15 -21.92 23.72
CA ASN A 4 -2.64 -20.80 22.93
C ASN A 4 -4.16 -20.81 23.02
N ARG A 5 -4.74 -19.66 23.39
CA ARG A 5 -6.04 -19.47 24.07
C ARG A 5 -7.28 -20.08 23.38
N PHE A 6 -7.18 -20.67 22.17
CA PHE A 6 -8.34 -21.23 21.45
C PHE A 6 -8.15 -22.57 20.69
N ARG A 7 -6.95 -23.19 20.62
CA ARG A 7 -6.79 -24.56 20.05
C ARG A 7 -5.62 -25.31 20.69
N TYR A 8 -5.76 -26.62 20.85
CA TYR A 8 -4.69 -27.51 21.26
C TYR A 8 -3.86 -27.93 20.04
N TYR A 9 -2.53 -27.80 20.15
CA TYR A 9 -1.56 -28.18 19.14
C TYR A 9 -0.75 -29.37 19.67
N ASP A 10 -0.64 -30.43 18.86
CA ASP A 10 0.21 -31.58 19.16
C ASP A 10 1.53 -31.45 18.37
N PRO A 11 2.66 -31.18 19.05
CA PRO A 11 3.95 -30.99 18.39
C PRO A 11 4.53 -32.27 17.80
N ASP A 12 4.14 -33.46 18.25
CA ASP A 12 4.70 -34.72 17.73
C ASP A 12 4.07 -35.12 16.39
N ALA A 13 2.85 -34.62 16.11
CA ALA A 13 2.08 -34.95 14.91
C ALA A 13 1.98 -33.81 13.88
N GLY A 14 2.45 -32.59 14.21
CA GLY A 14 2.43 -31.44 13.30
C GLY A 14 1.04 -30.99 12.86
N ARG A 15 0.00 -31.23 13.68
CA ARG A 15 -1.41 -30.93 13.35
C ARG A 15 -2.18 -30.40 14.55
N PHE A 16 -3.25 -29.66 14.27
CA PHE A 16 -4.21 -29.25 15.31
C PHE A 16 -5.14 -30.41 15.65
N ILE A 17 -5.40 -30.61 16.95
CA ILE A 17 -6.28 -31.66 17.47
C ILE A 17 -7.74 -31.20 17.63
N SER A 18 -8.04 -29.93 17.30
CA SER A 18 -9.39 -29.35 17.34
C SER A 18 -9.86 -28.93 15.95
N GLN A 19 -11.12 -29.25 15.61
CA GLN A 19 -11.79 -28.79 14.39
C GLN A 19 -11.89 -27.26 14.31
N ASP A 20 -11.81 -26.75 13.09
CA ASP A 20 -11.96 -25.32 12.77
C ASP A 20 -13.45 -24.90 12.82
N PRO A 21 -13.84 -23.86 13.60
CA PRO A 21 -15.23 -23.41 13.70
C PRO A 21 -15.79 -22.76 12.42
N ILE A 22 -14.99 -22.55 11.37
CA ILE A 22 -15.48 -22.02 10.07
C ILE A 22 -16.09 -23.10 9.14
N GLY A 23 -15.96 -24.38 9.51
CA GLY A 23 -16.54 -25.49 8.74
C GLY A 23 -15.99 -25.61 7.31
N LEU A 24 -16.80 -26.24 6.43
CA LEU A 24 -16.42 -26.69 5.08
C LEU A 24 -15.97 -25.62 4.07
N ALA A 25 -15.93 -24.33 4.43
CA ALA A 25 -15.33 -23.29 3.58
C ALA A 25 -13.78 -23.36 3.54
N GLY A 26 -13.16 -24.17 4.41
CA GLY A 26 -11.71 -24.39 4.48
C GLY A 26 -11.15 -25.52 3.59
N GLY A 27 -11.95 -26.11 2.70
CA GLY A 27 -11.53 -27.20 1.81
C GLY A 27 -11.78 -28.62 2.36
N ILE A 28 -11.50 -29.64 1.53
CA ILE A 28 -11.88 -31.05 1.77
C ILE A 28 -11.13 -31.68 2.96
N ASN A 29 -9.99 -31.11 3.37
CA ASN A 29 -9.14 -31.68 4.41
C ASN A 29 -8.99 -30.74 5.61
N LEU A 30 -9.90 -30.89 6.56
CA LEU A 30 -10.06 -30.05 7.77
C LEU A 30 -8.87 -30.10 8.76
N TYR A 31 -7.81 -30.84 8.43
CA TYR A 31 -6.59 -31.02 9.22
C TYR A 31 -5.31 -30.58 8.47
N GLN A 32 -5.44 -30.02 7.27
CA GLN A 32 -4.28 -29.74 6.43
C GLN A 32 -3.55 -28.47 6.89
N TYR A 33 -2.35 -28.64 7.43
CA TYR A 33 -1.35 -27.59 7.53
C TYR A 33 -0.78 -27.30 6.13
N ALA A 34 -0.38 -26.04 5.89
CA ALA A 34 -0.06 -25.48 4.57
C ALA A 34 0.70 -26.44 3.64
N PRO A 35 0.37 -26.49 2.34
CA PRO A 35 0.88 -27.50 1.40
C PRO A 35 2.41 -27.47 1.17
N ASN A 36 3.15 -26.51 1.74
CA ASN A 36 4.61 -26.53 1.73
C ASN A 36 5.24 -25.75 2.91
N PRO A 37 5.65 -26.43 4.00
CA PRO A 37 6.14 -25.81 5.22
C PRO A 37 7.62 -25.34 5.20
N LEU A 38 8.34 -25.50 4.08
CA LEU A 38 9.77 -25.14 4.01
C LEU A 38 10.06 -23.72 3.52
N VAL A 39 9.11 -23.06 2.84
CA VAL A 39 9.33 -21.72 2.26
C VAL A 39 8.37 -20.68 2.86
N TRP A 40 7.23 -21.12 3.39
CA TRP A 40 6.20 -20.25 3.95
C TRP A 40 6.06 -20.50 5.45
N VAL A 41 6.87 -19.79 6.23
CA VAL A 41 6.57 -19.59 7.64
C VAL A 41 5.49 -18.51 7.68
N ASP A 42 4.24 -18.89 7.93
CA ASP A 42 3.22 -17.99 8.49
C ASP A 42 3.33 -18.09 10.02
N PRO A 43 4.13 -17.23 10.67
CA PRO A 43 4.49 -17.44 12.06
C PRO A 43 3.34 -17.11 13.02
N LEU A 44 2.22 -16.53 12.57
CA LEU A 44 1.19 -16.00 13.46
C LEU A 44 -0.27 -16.15 13.00
N GLY A 45 -0.58 -16.44 11.73
CA GLY A 45 -1.96 -16.74 11.30
C GLY A 45 -3.01 -15.66 11.59
N LEU A 46 -2.59 -14.43 11.93
CA LEU A 46 -3.41 -13.30 12.37
C LEU A 46 -2.58 -12.02 12.13
N ALA A 47 -3.09 -11.07 11.33
CA ALA A 47 -2.75 -9.64 11.38
C ALA A 47 -1.26 -9.22 11.57
N SER A 48 -0.56 -8.75 10.52
CA SER A 48 0.50 -7.75 10.74
C SER A 48 0.83 -6.83 9.55
N ARG A 49 0.53 -5.54 9.72
CA ARG A 49 1.38 -4.36 9.42
C ARG A 49 1.99 -4.15 8.02
N SER A 50 1.66 -4.91 6.98
CA SER A 50 2.20 -4.62 5.64
C SER A 50 1.46 -3.45 4.96
N TRP A 51 2.19 -2.64 4.20
CA TRP A 51 1.58 -1.59 3.38
C TRP A 51 0.65 -2.18 2.32
N LEU A 52 0.90 -3.42 1.88
CA LEU A 52 0.02 -4.14 0.95
C LEU A 52 -1.35 -4.42 1.58
N ALA A 53 -1.38 -4.94 2.81
CA ALA A 53 -2.64 -5.20 3.52
C ALA A 53 -3.44 -3.91 3.74
N LYS A 54 -2.74 -2.81 4.06
CA LYS A 54 -3.37 -1.48 4.13
C LYS A 54 -3.93 -1.03 2.79
N ALA A 55 -3.25 -1.26 1.68
CA ALA A 55 -3.74 -0.90 0.36
C ALA A 55 -5.01 -1.70 0.01
N LEU A 56 -4.98 -3.02 0.22
CA LEU A 56 -6.14 -3.89 0.01
C LEU A 56 -7.34 -3.48 0.86
N ALA A 57 -7.12 -3.16 2.14
CA ALA A 57 -8.18 -2.68 3.05
C ALA A 57 -8.78 -1.33 2.63
N ASN A 58 -8.05 -0.52 1.85
CA ASN A 58 -8.54 0.73 1.28
C ASN A 58 -9.15 0.55 -0.12
N GLY A 59 -9.41 -0.69 -0.55
CA GLY A 59 -10.10 -0.99 -1.80
C GLY A 59 -9.20 -1.11 -3.03
N HIS A 60 -7.87 -1.09 -2.87
CA HIS A 60 -6.98 -1.40 -3.98
C HIS A 60 -7.08 -2.89 -4.34
N VAL A 61 -7.01 -3.19 -5.63
CA VAL A 61 -6.96 -4.56 -6.16
C VAL A 61 -5.59 -4.84 -6.75
N ILE A 62 -5.08 -6.06 -6.56
CA ILE A 62 -3.85 -6.49 -7.22
C ILE A 62 -4.18 -6.67 -8.71
N PRO A 63 -3.53 -5.96 -9.64
CA PRO A 63 -3.76 -6.14 -11.07
C PRO A 63 -3.46 -7.57 -11.52
N ALA A 64 -4.27 -8.08 -12.44
CA ALA A 64 -4.04 -9.39 -13.04
C ALA A 64 -2.66 -9.43 -13.72
N GLY A 65 -1.88 -10.48 -13.44
CA GLY A 65 -0.53 -10.64 -14.00
C GLY A 65 0.59 -9.90 -13.24
N MET A 66 0.28 -9.18 -12.16
CA MET A 66 1.32 -8.57 -11.32
C MET A 66 2.11 -9.64 -10.56
N THR A 67 3.41 -9.73 -10.84
CA THR A 67 4.35 -10.49 -10.02
C THR A 67 4.77 -9.65 -8.80
N ASN A 68 4.98 -10.30 -7.65
CA ASN A 68 5.48 -9.67 -6.41
C ASN A 68 4.78 -8.35 -5.98
N PRO A 69 3.45 -8.35 -5.76
CA PRO A 69 2.72 -7.15 -5.34
C PRO A 69 3.20 -6.66 -3.96
N HIS A 70 3.35 -5.34 -3.81
CA HIS A 70 3.60 -4.69 -2.53
C HIS A 70 2.83 -3.38 -2.40
N GLY A 71 2.63 -2.95 -1.16
CA GLY A 71 2.08 -1.62 -0.88
C GLY A 71 3.15 -0.56 -1.06
N HIS A 72 2.84 0.43 -1.87
CA HIS A 72 3.77 1.43 -2.35
C HIS A 72 3.25 2.83 -2.05
N HIS A 73 4.12 3.69 -1.51
CA HIS A 73 3.81 5.10 -1.32
C HIS A 73 4.11 5.89 -2.60
N ILE A 74 3.13 6.60 -3.15
CA ILE A 74 3.29 7.40 -4.39
C ILE A 74 4.36 8.47 -4.20
N VAL A 75 4.28 9.20 -3.08
CA VAL A 75 5.37 10.04 -2.57
C VAL A 75 6.12 9.26 -1.49
N PHE A 76 7.39 8.94 -1.75
CA PHE A 76 8.16 8.01 -0.92
C PHE A 76 8.30 8.46 0.54
N LYS A 77 8.09 7.50 1.45
CA LYS A 77 8.38 7.64 2.88
C LYS A 77 9.88 7.57 3.16
N GLY A 78 10.36 8.31 4.16
CA GLY A 78 11.77 8.30 4.57
C GLY A 78 12.50 9.62 4.33
N GLN A 79 13.68 9.74 4.93
CA GLN A 79 14.56 10.88 4.76
C GLN A 79 15.59 10.54 3.69
N TYR A 80 15.51 11.26 2.57
CA TYR A 80 16.38 11.06 1.40
C TYR A 80 17.44 12.17 1.32
N GLN A 81 17.80 12.77 2.45
CA GLN A 81 18.77 13.86 2.51
C GLN A 81 20.10 13.42 1.87
N GLY A 82 20.71 14.28 1.05
CA GLY A 82 21.95 13.96 0.33
C GLY A 82 21.78 13.09 -0.92
N THR A 83 20.57 12.63 -1.26
CA THR A 83 20.30 11.91 -2.50
C THR A 83 19.74 12.84 -3.58
N SER A 84 19.83 12.43 -4.85
CA SER A 84 19.21 13.15 -5.96
C SER A 84 17.67 13.16 -5.91
N LEU A 85 17.06 12.26 -5.13
CA LEU A 85 15.61 12.22 -4.87
C LEU A 85 15.13 13.33 -3.92
N ALA A 86 16.01 13.82 -3.04
CA ALA A 86 15.67 14.77 -1.98
C ALA A 86 14.88 16.00 -2.46
N PRO A 87 15.31 16.74 -3.51
CA PRO A 87 14.59 17.94 -3.96
C PRO A 87 13.20 17.62 -4.51
N HIS A 88 12.99 16.45 -5.10
CA HIS A 88 11.68 16.04 -5.64
C HIS A 88 10.72 15.63 -4.53
N LEU A 89 11.20 14.87 -3.56
CA LEU A 89 10.40 14.44 -2.42
C LEU A 89 10.06 15.61 -1.48
N SER A 90 10.99 16.55 -1.27
CA SER A 90 10.72 17.77 -0.49
C SER A 90 9.62 18.62 -1.13
N ARG A 91 9.65 18.80 -2.46
CA ARG A 91 8.59 19.49 -3.21
C ARG A 91 7.25 18.79 -3.08
N SER A 92 7.23 17.47 -3.30
CA SER A 92 6.00 16.66 -3.23
C SER A 92 5.39 16.68 -1.82
N LYS A 93 6.20 16.45 -0.78
CA LYS A 93 5.75 16.49 0.63
C LYS A 93 5.24 17.87 1.05
N ALA A 94 5.85 18.95 0.54
CA ALA A 94 5.36 20.30 0.80
C ALA A 94 3.96 20.54 0.17
N ILE A 95 3.68 19.97 -1.00
CA ILE A 95 2.33 20.01 -1.61
C ILE A 95 1.36 19.19 -0.77
N LEU A 96 1.66 17.94 -0.43
CA LEU A 96 0.78 17.11 0.39
C LEU A 96 0.43 17.78 1.73
N LYS A 97 1.43 18.37 2.41
CA LYS A 97 1.24 19.11 3.65
C LYS A 97 0.28 20.29 3.51
N ARG A 98 0.30 21.02 2.39
CA ARG A 98 -0.63 22.15 2.14
C ARG A 98 -2.10 21.74 2.09
N TYR A 99 -2.37 20.49 1.73
CA TYR A 99 -3.73 19.95 1.63
C TYR A 99 -4.08 19.03 2.81
N GLY A 100 -3.22 18.94 3.82
CA GLY A 100 -3.45 18.09 4.99
C GLY A 100 -3.34 16.59 4.72
N ILE A 101 -2.62 16.17 3.67
CA ILE A 101 -2.42 14.76 3.32
C ILE A 101 -1.15 14.26 4.03
N ASP A 102 -1.30 13.25 4.89
CA ASP A 102 -0.17 12.58 5.55
C ASP A 102 0.58 11.68 4.54
N PRO A 103 1.86 11.95 4.23
CA PRO A 103 2.62 11.17 3.25
C PRO A 103 2.89 9.72 3.69
N VAL A 104 2.67 9.36 4.95
CA VAL A 104 2.91 8.01 5.48
C VAL A 104 1.59 7.27 5.68
N ASN A 105 0.59 7.92 6.27
CA ASN A 105 -0.63 7.24 6.72
C ASN A 105 -1.87 7.52 5.88
N ASP A 106 -1.87 8.56 5.03
CA ASP A 106 -3.04 8.86 4.22
C ASP A 106 -3.19 7.79 3.11
N PRO A 107 -4.35 7.11 3.02
CA PRO A 107 -4.56 6.07 2.02
C PRO A 107 -4.47 6.62 0.60
N ALA A 108 -4.71 7.91 0.38
CA ALA A 108 -4.54 8.51 -0.94
C ALA A 108 -3.10 8.53 -1.44
N ASN A 109 -2.10 8.38 -0.56
CA ASN A 109 -0.70 8.24 -0.95
C ASN A 109 -0.27 6.77 -1.08
N LEU A 110 -1.19 5.81 -0.88
CA LEU A 110 -0.91 4.38 -0.91
C LEU A 110 -1.46 3.78 -2.21
N MET A 111 -0.73 2.85 -2.80
CA MET A 111 -1.17 2.08 -3.97
C MET A 111 -0.51 0.70 -3.97
N ILE A 112 -0.87 -0.15 -4.92
CA ILE A 112 -0.20 -1.44 -5.14
C ILE A 112 0.76 -1.31 -6.32
N ALA A 113 2.00 -1.78 -6.13
CA ALA A 113 2.98 -1.88 -7.19
C ALA A 113 3.79 -3.18 -7.17
N ASN A 114 4.43 -3.50 -8.29
CA ASN A 114 5.39 -4.60 -8.36
C ASN A 114 6.65 -4.23 -7.56
N ASN A 115 7.06 -5.12 -6.66
CA ASN A 115 8.29 -4.97 -5.89
C ASN A 115 9.48 -5.42 -6.75
N GLY A 116 10.03 -4.47 -7.53
CA GLY A 116 11.16 -4.70 -8.43
C GLY A 116 12.04 -3.46 -8.61
N GLU A 117 13.18 -3.65 -9.26
CA GLU A 117 14.09 -2.56 -9.61
C GLU A 117 13.39 -1.57 -10.55
N GLY A 118 13.51 -0.27 -10.27
CA GLY A 118 12.96 0.79 -11.12
C GLY A 118 11.79 1.58 -10.53
N VAL A 119 11.15 1.10 -9.46
CA VAL A 119 10.02 1.82 -8.82
C VAL A 119 10.53 3.02 -8.01
N HIS A 120 11.50 2.82 -7.12
CA HIS A 120 12.11 3.87 -6.29
C HIS A 120 13.25 4.62 -6.99
N THR A 121 13.00 5.17 -8.17
CA THR A 121 13.99 5.91 -8.96
C THR A 121 13.83 7.42 -8.87
N GLU A 122 14.92 8.16 -9.08
CA GLU A 122 14.88 9.63 -9.20
C GLU A 122 13.94 10.07 -10.33
N LYS A 123 13.96 9.37 -11.47
CA LYS A 123 13.08 9.64 -12.61
C LYS A 123 11.60 9.59 -12.20
N ASN A 124 11.20 8.57 -11.44
CA ASN A 124 9.81 8.46 -10.97
C ASN A 124 9.48 9.53 -9.92
N ALA A 125 10.36 9.79 -8.96
CA ALA A 125 10.14 10.86 -7.99
C ALA A 125 10.02 12.23 -8.67
N LYS A 126 10.81 12.49 -9.73
CA LYS A 126 10.70 13.69 -10.54
C LYS A 126 9.36 13.78 -11.25
N LYS A 127 8.92 12.71 -11.93
CA LYS A 127 7.61 12.65 -12.57
C LYS A 127 6.46 12.94 -11.59
N VAL A 128 6.49 12.30 -10.41
CA VAL A 128 5.49 12.53 -9.35
C VAL A 128 5.51 13.99 -8.90
N ALA A 129 6.70 14.56 -8.65
CA ALA A 129 6.83 15.95 -8.22
C ALA A 129 6.30 16.94 -9.26
N ASP A 130 6.67 16.76 -10.53
CA ASP A 130 6.25 17.65 -11.62
C ASP A 130 4.73 17.56 -11.85
N ALA A 131 4.16 16.35 -11.78
CA ALA A 131 2.72 16.14 -11.90
C ALA A 131 1.94 16.73 -10.70
N LEU A 132 2.45 16.60 -9.48
CA LEU A 132 1.85 17.23 -8.30
C LEU A 132 1.89 18.76 -8.36
N VAL A 133 2.96 19.35 -8.88
CA VAL A 133 3.04 20.80 -9.11
C VAL A 133 1.97 21.25 -10.10
N LYS A 134 1.78 20.49 -11.19
CA LYS A 134 0.71 20.76 -12.16
C LYS A 134 -0.67 20.66 -11.51
N ALA A 135 -0.93 19.59 -10.75
CA ALA A 135 -2.20 19.39 -10.04
C ALA A 135 -2.48 20.51 -9.02
N ASP A 136 -1.49 20.93 -8.24
CA ASP A 136 -1.63 22.05 -7.29
C ASP A 136 -2.02 23.35 -7.99
N LYS A 137 -1.42 23.64 -9.16
CA LYS A 137 -1.78 24.81 -9.97
C LYS A 137 -3.21 24.72 -10.48
N GLU A 138 -3.62 23.58 -11.03
CA GLU A 138 -4.98 23.35 -11.53
C GLU A 138 -6.01 23.52 -10.42
N ILE A 139 -5.80 22.92 -9.25
CA ILE A 139 -6.73 23.02 -8.12
C ILE A 139 -6.85 24.47 -7.63
N LYS A 140 -5.76 25.23 -7.60
CA LYS A 140 -5.79 26.66 -7.26
C LYS A 140 -6.61 27.47 -8.25
N GLU A 141 -6.48 27.22 -9.54
CA GLU A 141 -7.29 27.91 -10.56
C GLU A 141 -8.76 27.52 -10.46
N ILE A 142 -9.09 26.23 -10.29
CA ILE A 142 -10.47 25.79 -10.10
C ILE A 142 -11.07 26.42 -8.84
N SER A 143 -10.30 26.53 -7.75
CA SER A 143 -10.74 27.13 -6.50
C SER A 143 -11.05 28.62 -6.60
N LYS A 144 -10.49 29.34 -7.60
CA LYS A 144 -10.87 30.73 -7.88
C LYS A 144 -12.22 30.81 -8.60
N CYS A 145 -12.46 29.89 -9.54
CA CYS A 145 -13.66 29.90 -10.38
C CYS A 145 -14.88 29.28 -9.69
N LYS A 146 -14.69 28.16 -8.99
CA LYS A 146 -15.70 27.45 -8.22
C LYS A 146 -15.29 27.63 -6.76
N LYS A 147 -16.14 28.23 -5.91
CA LYS A 147 -15.88 28.46 -4.48
C LYS A 147 -15.72 27.12 -3.72
N LEU A 148 -14.61 26.43 -3.95
CA LEU A 148 -14.30 25.12 -3.38
C LEU A 148 -13.94 25.28 -1.90
N THR A 149 -14.44 24.37 -1.08
CA THR A 149 -14.06 24.32 0.33
C THR A 149 -12.64 23.78 0.51
N GLY A 150 -12.09 23.85 1.73
CA GLY A 150 -10.84 23.15 2.06
C GLY A 150 -10.90 21.65 1.76
N SER A 151 -12.01 21.01 2.14
CA SER A 151 -12.22 19.57 1.95
C SER A 151 -12.28 19.20 0.46
N ASP A 152 -12.95 19.99 -0.37
CA ASP A 152 -13.08 19.68 -1.80
C ASP A 152 -11.72 19.73 -2.50
N ARG A 153 -10.89 20.72 -2.16
CA ARG A 153 -9.52 20.85 -2.68
C ARG A 153 -8.66 19.65 -2.28
N THR A 154 -8.76 19.22 -1.02
CA THR A 154 -8.04 18.03 -0.53
C THR A 154 -8.51 16.77 -1.26
N ASN A 155 -9.82 16.56 -1.41
CA ASN A 155 -10.36 15.40 -2.12
C ASN A 155 -9.91 15.37 -3.59
N LEU A 156 -9.91 16.53 -4.25
CA LEU A 156 -9.43 16.65 -5.63
C LEU A 156 -7.93 16.32 -5.75
N LEU A 157 -7.11 16.78 -4.80
CA LEU A 157 -5.69 16.42 -4.78
C LEU A 157 -5.48 14.93 -4.50
N LYS A 158 -6.27 14.33 -3.59
CA LYS A 158 -6.21 12.88 -3.30
C LYS A 158 -6.52 12.05 -4.55
N GLN A 159 -7.54 12.45 -5.32
CA GLN A 159 -7.86 11.81 -6.59
C GLN A 159 -6.71 11.96 -7.60
N LYS A 160 -6.20 13.18 -7.78
CA LYS A 160 -5.05 13.45 -8.67
C LYS A 160 -3.80 12.67 -8.27
N LEU A 161 -3.56 12.52 -6.96
CA LEU A 161 -2.43 11.77 -6.44
C LEU A 161 -2.50 10.30 -6.86
N GLN A 162 -3.68 9.67 -6.75
CA GLN A 162 -3.91 8.30 -7.21
C GLN A 162 -3.73 8.15 -8.73
N GLU A 163 -4.28 9.08 -9.53
CA GLU A 163 -4.07 9.13 -10.98
C GLU A 163 -2.56 9.17 -11.33
N ILE A 164 -1.81 10.07 -10.66
CA ILE A 164 -0.35 10.18 -10.82
C ILE A 164 0.36 8.88 -10.42
N GLY A 165 -0.08 8.23 -9.34
CA GLY A 165 0.46 6.95 -8.89
C GLY A 165 0.31 5.88 -9.97
N HIS A 166 -0.89 5.74 -10.52
CA HIS A 166 -1.16 4.81 -11.61
C HIS A 166 -0.36 5.13 -12.89
N ASP A 167 -0.23 6.40 -13.27
CA ASP A 167 0.51 6.80 -14.46
C ASP A 167 2.03 6.55 -14.33
N VAL A 168 2.59 6.78 -13.14
CA VAL A 168 4.04 6.66 -12.91
C VAL A 168 4.45 5.22 -12.61
N PHE A 169 3.68 4.51 -11.80
CA PHE A 169 4.04 3.18 -11.27
C PHE A 169 3.21 2.05 -11.88
N GLY A 170 2.06 2.33 -12.48
CA GLY A 170 1.12 1.34 -13.02
C GLY A 170 1.53 0.66 -14.33
N GLY A 171 2.67 1.05 -14.92
CA GLY A 171 3.22 0.44 -16.13
C GLY A 171 3.80 -0.94 -15.90
N TYR A 172 2.97 -1.90 -15.50
CA TYR A 172 3.32 -3.32 -15.47
C TYR A 172 3.10 -3.87 -16.89
N ARG A 173 4.17 -4.00 -17.67
CA ARG A 173 4.20 -4.75 -18.93
C ARG A 173 5.10 -5.97 -18.76
#